data_AF-A0A0C3J824-F1
#
_entry.id   AF-A0A0C3J824-F1
#
_cell.length_a   1.000
_cell.length_b   1.000
_cell.length_c   1.000
_cell.angle_alpha   90.00
_cell.angle_beta   90.00
_cell.angle_gamma   90.00
#
_symmetry.space_group_name_H-M   'P 1'
#
loop_
_entity.id
_entity.type
_entity.pdbx_description
1 polymer ?
#
loop_
_entity_poly.entity_id
_entity_poly.type
_entity_poly.pdbx_seq_one_letter_code
_entity_poly.pdbx_strand_id
1 'polypeptide(L)'
;MEAVLPMWNSVYSSMSVMVNRASPAHKDTNGRKVWLDTLLTVGNYPRLHFLVPELGIRLQYNPGTVIALAGLALIHQVDGIDGDRACLAYYMRENVHRYVQVPLCERPHISNIARDLRAAQT
;
A
#
# COMPACT_ATOMS: atom_id res chain seq x y z
N MET A 1 8.34 16.45 14.41
CA MET A 1 8.24 15.81 13.09
C MET A 1 9.27 16.36 12.11
N GLU A 2 9.53 17.68 12.09
CA GLU A 2 10.57 18.30 11.25
C GLU A 2 11.95 17.63 11.34
N ALA A 3 12.42 17.27 12.53
CA ALA A 3 13.72 16.59 12.69
C ALA A 3 13.75 15.16 12.12
N VAL A 4 12.59 14.52 11.93
CA VAL A 4 12.46 13.14 11.45
C VAL A 4 12.30 13.10 9.93
N LEU A 5 11.73 14.13 9.31
CA LEU A 5 11.50 14.17 7.86
C LEU A 5 12.79 13.98 7.03
N PRO A 6 13.93 14.61 7.36
CA PRO A 6 15.19 14.35 6.65
C PRO A 6 15.73 12.93 6.84
N MET A 7 15.30 12.22 7.89
CA MET A 7 15.74 10.86 8.20
C MET A 7 14.77 9.79 7.65
N TRP A 8 13.52 10.18 7.37
CA TRP A 8 12.47 9.28 6.92
C TRP A 8 12.59 9.05 5.41
N ASN A 9 13.40 8.07 5.03
CA ASN A 9 13.68 7.72 3.63
C ASN A 9 12.56 6.92 2.94
N SER A 10 11.32 7.06 3.39
CA SER A 10 10.18 6.31 2.86
C SER A 10 9.09 7.24 2.37
N VAL A 11 8.50 6.92 1.22
CA VAL A 11 7.34 7.64 0.68
C VAL A 11 6.07 7.39 1.49
N TYR A 12 6.04 6.33 2.30
CA TYR A 12 4.90 5.98 3.14
C TYR A 12 4.95 6.78 4.43
N SER A 13 3.89 7.56 4.71
CA SER A 13 3.77 8.35 5.93
C SER A 13 3.30 7.55 7.15
N SER A 14 2.94 6.27 6.96
CA SER A 14 2.49 5.40 8.04
C SER A 14 2.79 3.92 7.75
N MET A 15 2.88 3.14 8.82
CA MET A 15 3.07 1.70 8.78
C MET A 15 2.21 1.04 9.87
N SER A 16 1.71 -0.16 9.60
CA SER A 16 0.98 -0.97 10.58
C SER A 16 1.38 -2.44 10.47
N VAL A 17 1.38 -3.12 11.62
CA VAL A 17 1.56 -4.57 11.70
C VAL A 17 0.24 -5.20 12.11
N MET A 18 -0.24 -6.17 11.34
CA MET A 18 -1.47 -6.90 11.60
C MET A 18 -1.14 -8.37 11.79
N VAL A 19 -1.35 -8.91 13.00
CA VAL A 19 -1.05 -10.30 13.35
C VAL A 19 -2.36 -11.10 13.40
N ASN A 20 -2.42 -12.20 12.65
CA ASN A 20 -3.55 -13.14 12.58
C ASN A 20 -4.92 -12.46 12.36
N ARG A 21 -4.89 -11.27 11.75
CA ARG A 21 -6.07 -10.44 11.53
C ARG A 21 -6.65 -10.74 10.15
N ALA A 22 -7.92 -11.11 10.13
CA ALA A 22 -8.75 -11.04 8.94
C ALA A 22 -9.02 -9.57 8.58
N SER A 23 -9.08 -9.29 7.28
CA SER A 23 -9.45 -7.99 6.74
C SER A 23 -10.67 -8.16 5.84
N PRO A 24 -11.90 -7.91 6.37
CA PRO A 24 -13.13 -7.99 5.59
C PRO A 24 -13.10 -7.06 4.37
N ALA A 25 -13.98 -7.27 3.40
CA ALA A 25 -14.10 -6.40 2.22
C ALA A 25 -14.27 -4.93 2.60
N HIS A 26 -13.32 -4.09 2.18
CA HIS A 26 -13.35 -2.66 2.44
C HIS A 26 -12.53 -1.89 1.38
N LYS A 27 -12.69 -0.56 1.39
CA LYS A 27 -11.73 0.39 0.80
C LYS A 27 -11.01 1.08 1.94
N ASP A 28 -9.75 1.39 1.73
CA ASP A 28 -9.02 2.24 2.67
C ASP A 28 -9.62 3.65 2.72
N THR A 29 -9.28 4.38 3.77
CA THR A 29 -9.73 5.76 3.98
C THR A 29 -8.53 6.67 4.23
N ASN A 30 -8.72 7.98 4.05
CA ASN A 30 -7.70 9.01 4.35
C ASN A 30 -6.45 9.02 3.45
N GLY A 31 -6.38 8.15 2.43
CA GLY A 31 -5.36 8.19 1.37
C GLY A 31 -5.84 8.94 0.11
N ARG A 32 -5.20 8.65 -1.04
CA ARG A 32 -5.63 9.13 -2.36
C ARG A 32 -5.73 7.98 -3.36
N LYS A 33 -6.60 8.11 -4.37
CA LYS A 33 -6.84 7.07 -5.39
C LYS A 33 -5.60 6.74 -6.24
N VAL A 34 -4.61 7.62 -6.26
CA VAL A 34 -3.37 7.48 -7.02
C VAL A 34 -2.21 6.95 -6.17
N TRP A 35 -2.43 6.80 -4.87
CA TRP A 35 -1.41 6.29 -3.95
C TRP A 35 -1.52 4.77 -3.87
N LEU A 36 -0.36 4.14 -3.83
CA LEU A 36 -0.25 2.71 -3.65
C LEU A 36 0.08 2.41 -2.19
N ASP A 37 -0.73 1.55 -1.60
CA ASP A 37 -0.45 0.89 -0.34
C ASP A 37 0.33 -0.39 -0.65
N THR A 38 1.27 -0.75 0.21
CA THR A 38 2.14 -1.91 0.01
C THR A 38 2.06 -2.83 1.21
N LEU A 39 1.67 -4.07 0.93
CA LEU A 39 1.41 -5.10 1.92
C LEU A 39 2.40 -6.23 1.73
N LEU A 40 3.18 -6.53 2.76
CA LEU A 40 4.02 -7.72 2.84
C LEU A 40 3.40 -8.67 3.86
N THR A 41 3.16 -9.91 3.46
CA THR A 41 2.71 -10.97 4.37
C THR A 41 3.86 -11.94 4.66
N VAL A 42 4.05 -12.30 5.92
CA VAL A 42 5.13 -13.17 6.40
C VAL A 42 4.61 -14.13 7.48
N GLY A 43 5.42 -15.14 7.79
CA GLY A 43 5.16 -16.10 8.86
C GLY A 43 4.95 -17.51 8.33
N ASN A 44 4.37 -18.37 9.15
CA ASN A 44 4.13 -19.78 8.86
C ASN A 44 2.63 -20.06 8.93
N TYR A 45 1.97 -20.01 7.78
CA TYR A 45 0.54 -20.24 7.64
C TYR A 45 0.27 -20.96 6.29
N PRO A 46 -0.86 -21.68 6.16
CA PRO A 46 -1.19 -22.40 4.93
C PRO A 46 -1.56 -21.43 3.80
N ARG A 47 -1.98 -21.96 2.64
CA ARG A 47 -2.28 -21.13 1.47
C ARG A 47 -3.40 -20.13 1.76
N LEU A 48 -3.14 -18.84 1.53
CA LEU A 48 -4.11 -17.75 1.66
C LEU A 48 -4.24 -16.98 0.34
N HIS A 49 -5.31 -16.20 0.21
CA HIS A 49 -5.55 -15.38 -0.96
C HIS A 49 -5.82 -13.92 -0.59
N PHE A 50 -5.34 -13.03 -1.45
CA PHE A 50 -5.72 -11.63 -1.47
C PHE A 50 -6.78 -11.47 -2.56
N LEU A 51 -7.95 -10.94 -2.21
CA LEU A 51 -9.08 -10.82 -3.12
C LEU A 51 -9.33 -9.36 -3.48
N VAL A 52 -9.59 -9.11 -4.76
CA VAL A 52 -10.03 -7.81 -5.28
C VAL A 52 -11.36 -8.02 -6.01
N PRO A 53 -12.50 -8.02 -5.28
CA PRO A 53 -13.78 -8.44 -5.83
C PRO A 53 -14.26 -7.63 -7.02
N GLU A 54 -14.04 -6.30 -7.02
CA GLU A 54 -14.44 -5.41 -8.14
C GLU A 54 -13.77 -5.78 -9.47
N LEU A 55 -12.64 -6.50 -9.43
CA LEU A 55 -11.93 -6.96 -10.62
C LEU A 55 -12.07 -8.47 -10.87
N GLY A 56 -12.78 -9.20 -10.00
CA GLY A 56 -12.83 -10.66 -10.06
C GLY A 56 -11.46 -11.34 -9.87
N ILE A 57 -10.50 -10.65 -9.25
CA ILE A 57 -9.12 -11.12 -9.10
C ILE A 57 -8.92 -11.84 -7.77
N ARG A 58 -8.23 -12.98 -7.83
CA ARG A 58 -7.77 -13.76 -6.68
C ARG A 58 -6.27 -14.01 -6.82
N LEU A 59 -5.48 -13.46 -5.90
CA LEU A 59 -4.02 -13.59 -5.90
C LEU A 59 -3.59 -14.52 -4.78
N GLN A 60 -2.63 -15.41 -5.05
CA GLN A 60 -2.00 -16.21 -4.01
C GLN A 60 -1.21 -15.28 -3.07
N TYR A 61 -1.50 -15.35 -1.77
CA TYR A 61 -0.97 -14.44 -0.76
C TYR A 61 -0.26 -15.22 0.35
N ASN A 62 0.75 -15.97 -0.06
CA ASN A 62 1.56 -16.84 0.79
C ASN A 62 2.69 -16.04 1.48
N PRO A 63 3.35 -16.60 2.50
CA PRO A 63 4.49 -15.94 3.14
C PRO A 63 5.52 -15.46 2.10
N GLY A 64 5.95 -14.21 2.21
CA GLY A 64 6.85 -13.55 1.27
C GLY A 64 6.18 -12.81 0.11
N THR A 65 4.86 -12.91 -0.06
CA THR A 65 4.15 -12.14 -1.10
C THR A 65 4.06 -10.66 -0.74
N VAL A 66 4.34 -9.80 -1.73
CA VAL A 66 4.10 -8.36 -1.68
C VAL A 66 2.95 -7.99 -2.62
N ILE A 67 1.99 -7.21 -2.13
CA ILE A 67 0.91 -6.61 -2.92
C ILE A 67 1.08 -5.10 -2.89
N ALA A 68 1.09 -4.47 -4.06
CA ALA A 68 0.92 -3.03 -4.20
C ALA A 68 -0.45 -2.74 -4.81
N LEU A 69 -1.29 -1.97 -4.13
CA LEU A 69 -2.64 -1.65 -4.58
C LEU A 69 -3.05 -0.22 -4.23
N ALA A 70 -3.97 0.36 -4.99
CA ALA A 70 -4.64 1.59 -4.57
C ALA A 70 -5.82 1.24 -3.65
N GLY A 71 -5.58 1.18 -2.33
CA GLY A 71 -6.56 0.71 -1.35
C GLY A 71 -7.83 1.56 -1.27
N LEU A 72 -7.74 2.86 -1.56
CA LEU A 72 -8.90 3.76 -1.66
C LEU A 72 -9.71 3.53 -2.94
N ALA A 73 -9.10 2.98 -3.99
CA ALA A 73 -9.75 2.81 -5.30
C ALA A 73 -10.53 1.49 -5.37
N LEU A 74 -9.95 0.42 -4.82
CA LEU A 74 -10.42 -0.95 -5.01
C LEU A 74 -10.85 -1.59 -3.69
N ILE A 75 -12.03 -2.22 -3.69
CA ILE A 75 -12.44 -3.12 -2.60
C ILE A 75 -11.45 -4.28 -2.56
N HIS A 76 -10.93 -4.55 -1.37
CA HIS A 76 -10.03 -5.66 -1.15
C HIS A 76 -10.29 -6.35 0.20
N GLN A 77 -9.90 -7.61 0.29
CA GLN A 77 -10.05 -8.42 1.49
C GLN A 77 -9.00 -9.52 1.60
N VAL A 78 -8.80 -9.97 2.83
CA VAL A 78 -8.00 -11.14 3.18
C VAL A 78 -8.72 -11.88 4.30
N ASP A 79 -9.05 -13.14 4.08
CA ASP A 79 -9.74 -13.95 5.09
C ASP A 79 -8.85 -14.24 6.32
N GLY A 80 -9.48 -14.69 7.41
CA GLY A 80 -8.76 -15.28 8.53
C GLY A 80 -8.08 -16.59 8.13
N ILE A 81 -6.98 -16.93 8.80
CA ILE A 81 -6.25 -18.17 8.54
C ILE A 81 -5.66 -18.70 9.84
N ASP A 82 -5.58 -20.03 9.95
CA ASP A 82 -4.85 -20.69 11.03
C ASP A 82 -3.33 -20.55 10.82
N GLY A 83 -2.56 -20.57 11.92
CA GLY A 83 -1.10 -20.41 11.91
C GLY A 83 -0.65 -18.99 12.25
N ASP A 84 0.65 -18.72 12.00
CA ASP A 84 1.30 -17.46 12.36
C ASP A 84 1.45 -16.59 11.13
N ARG A 85 0.51 -15.66 10.93
CA ARG A 85 0.54 -14.67 9.86
C ARG A 85 0.75 -13.26 10.43
N ALA A 86 1.76 -12.57 9.93
CA ALA A 86 1.90 -11.12 10.11
C ALA A 86 1.85 -10.41 8.75
N CYS A 87 1.12 -9.30 8.69
CA CYS A 87 1.10 -8.41 7.54
C CYS A 87 1.70 -7.06 7.93
N LEU A 88 2.72 -6.63 7.20
CA LEU A 88 3.28 -5.28 7.27
C LEU A 88 2.60 -4.45 6.19
N ALA A 89 1.81 -3.46 6.59
CA ALA A 89 1.12 -2.55 5.70
C ALA A 89 1.79 -1.19 5.73
N TYR A 90 2.29 -0.73 4.59
CA TYR A 90 2.85 0.59 4.39
C TYR A 90 1.88 1.40 3.53
N TYR A 91 1.48 2.57 4.01
CA TYR A 91 0.46 3.38 3.33
C TYR A 91 0.69 4.88 3.57
N MET A 92 0.05 5.69 2.74
CA MET A 92 0.13 7.14 2.80
C MET A 92 -1.17 7.74 3.33
N ARG A 93 -1.07 8.77 4.18
CA ARG A 93 -2.22 9.52 4.69
C ARG A 93 -2.17 11.00 4.32
N GLU A 94 -3.22 11.49 3.70
CA GLU A 94 -3.27 12.86 3.18
C GLU A 94 -3.14 13.90 4.30
N ASN A 95 -3.79 13.65 5.44
CA ASN A 95 -3.69 14.56 6.59
C ASN A 95 -2.27 14.65 7.14
N VAL A 96 -1.49 13.56 7.13
CA VAL A 96 -0.09 13.58 7.57
C VAL A 96 0.74 14.40 6.61
N HIS A 97 0.66 14.15 5.29
CA HIS A 97 1.39 14.94 4.29
C HIS A 97 1.08 16.43 4.38
N ARG A 98 -0.21 16.79 4.54
CA ARG A 98 -0.62 18.19 4.71
C ARG A 98 -0.05 18.80 6.00
N TYR A 99 -0.08 18.06 7.10
CA TYR A 99 0.44 18.52 8.39
C TYR A 99 1.95 18.77 8.33
N VAL A 100 2.70 17.89 7.66
CA VAL A 100 4.17 18.04 7.49
C VAL A 100 4.58 18.89 6.29
N GLN A 101 3.60 19.44 5.57
CA GLN A 101 3.83 20.26 4.37
C GLN A 101 4.66 19.54 3.29
N VAL A 102 4.57 18.21 3.24
CA VAL A 102 5.15 17.41 2.15
C VAL A 102 4.18 17.45 0.96
N PRO A 103 4.65 17.76 -0.26
CA PRO A 103 3.81 17.77 -1.44
C PRO A 103 3.05 16.45 -1.61
N LEU A 104 1.78 16.55 -2.01
CA LEU A 104 0.97 15.38 -2.30
C LEU A 104 1.42 14.78 -3.63
N CYS A 105 1.64 13.47 -3.67
CA CYS A 105 1.89 12.78 -4.93
C CYS A 105 0.60 12.84 -5.78
N GLU A 106 0.66 13.57 -6.89
CA GLU A 106 -0.45 13.71 -7.82
C GLU A 106 -0.46 12.57 -8.85
N ARG A 107 -1.56 12.49 -9.61
CA ARG A 107 -1.68 11.50 -10.67
C ARG A 107 -0.55 11.71 -11.67
N PRO A 108 0.29 10.69 -11.95
CA PRO A 108 1.27 10.84 -13.01
C PRO A 108 0.52 10.98 -14.34
N HIS A 109 0.75 12.11 -15.02
CA HIS A 109 0.23 12.33 -16.36
C HIS A 109 1.18 11.71 -17.37
N ILE A 110 0.66 11.00 -18.38
CA ILE A 110 1.51 10.27 -19.34
C ILE A 110 2.50 11.18 -20.08
N SER A 111 2.12 12.44 -20.32
CA SER A 111 3.02 13.44 -20.90
C SER A 111 4.21 13.76 -19.99
N ASN A 112 4.00 13.76 -18.67
CA ASN A 112 5.06 14.03 -17.69
C ASN A 112 6.02 12.84 -17.64
N ILE A 113 5.50 11.61 -17.61
CA ILE A 113 6.34 10.40 -17.67
C ILE A 113 7.23 10.41 -18.92
N ALA A 114 6.66 10.71 -20.09
CA ALA A 114 7.43 10.74 -21.33
C ALA A 114 8.51 11.83 -21.34
N ARG A 115 8.25 12.99 -20.71
CA ARG A 115 9.26 14.05 -20.53
C ARG A 115 10.36 13.59 -19.59
N ASP A 116 10.01 13.01 -18.45
CA ASP A 116 10.96 12.62 -17.41
C ASP A 116 11.86 11.47 -17.87
N LEU A 117 11.31 10.50 -18.62
CA LEU A 117 12.08 9.42 -19.25
C LEU A 117 13.10 9.95 -20.26
N ARG A 118 12.77 11.00 -21.01
CA ARG A 118 13.71 11.64 -21.95
C ARG A 118 14.82 12.39 -21.23
N ALA A 119 14.50 13.06 -20.13
CA ALA A 119 15.49 13.79 -19.32
C ALA A 119 16.48 12.85 -18.61
N ALA A 120 16.08 11.62 -18.30
CA ALA A 120 16.95 10.63 -17.67
C ALA A 120 17.94 9.94 -18.64
N GLN A 121 17.83 10.22 -19.95
CA GLN A 121 18.69 9.65 -20.99
C GLN A 121 19.85 10.58 -21.41
N THR A 122 19.94 11.76 -20.80
CA THR A 122 21.00 12.78 -21.01
C THR A 122 21.88 12.90 -19.78
#